data_AF-A0A858RG38-F1
#
_entry.id   AF-A0A858RG38-F1
#
_cell.length_a   1.000
_cell.length_b   1.000
_cell.length_c   1.000
_cell.angle_alpha   90.00
_cell.angle_beta   90.00
_cell.angle_gamma   90.00
#
_symmetry.space_group_name_H-M   'P 1'
#
loop_
_entity.id
_entity.type
_entity.pdbx_description
1 polymer ?
#
loop_
_entity_poly.entity_id
_entity_poly.type
_entity_poly.pdbx_seq_one_letter_code
_entity_poly.pdbx_strand_id
1 'polypeptide(L)'
;MKPIVAFLLLPFPLFGQGPLTPPGPPGPTQKSLQEIWDRIGSLQETVASQQQQIALLQQQNSVLLENAGVPLSWKITPVTANAIELASRALAFSPAGFPAIAYYDSVTDDLAYAAFNGSSWQITPVDVAGAVGGSASLAFSPTGNPSIAYYDSTNADLKYATYVGGAWNAAPVDSTGSVGNSCSLAFTASGQPAIAYHDESESDLKYAVFNGTSWQIQQVSVVTAEDCHPSLAFNSSGKAGIAFQDGDQSAIKLALLEQSGWFVETVESRPVDGDQEYANPSLAFGPSGKAAIAYDHYGSTGILRVAIDEGGWILDDAATAGDWGFRPSLAFSPLGRPSVSYAYDPFGDAGPLGFAQKSGDDWIHSEVGAADNVAEASSLAFGPGGQAAIAYQDRASGGLKFAVRVPFGSR
;
A
#
# COMPACT_ATOMS: atom_id res chain seq x y z
N MET A 1 -4.16 33.81 80.73
CA MET A 1 -4.81 34.91 81.46
C MET A 1 -5.22 35.98 80.45
N LYS A 2 -6.47 36.46 80.55
CA LYS A 2 -7.04 37.70 79.96
C LYS A 2 -6.19 38.95 80.34
N PRO A 3 -6.57 40.20 79.97
CA PRO A 3 -7.09 40.80 78.72
C PRO A 3 -6.21 42.03 78.31
N ILE A 4 -6.59 42.90 77.37
CA ILE A 4 -7.20 44.21 77.68
C ILE A 4 -7.80 44.81 76.39
N VAL A 5 -9.02 45.32 76.55
CA VAL A 5 -9.82 46.13 75.62
C VAL A 5 -9.42 47.59 75.77
N ALA A 6 -9.36 48.35 74.67
CA ALA A 6 -9.65 49.79 74.69
C ALA A 6 -10.34 50.20 73.39
N PHE A 7 -11.61 50.55 73.54
CA PHE A 7 -12.49 51.18 72.55
C PHE A 7 -12.01 52.61 72.25
N LEU A 8 -12.08 53.02 70.99
CA LEU A 8 -12.33 54.42 70.64
C LEU A 8 -13.32 54.47 69.47
N LEU A 9 -14.54 54.88 69.82
CA LEU A 9 -15.62 55.28 68.92
C LEU A 9 -15.27 56.61 68.24
N LEU A 10 -15.71 56.80 66.99
CA LEU A 10 -16.29 58.02 66.40
C LEU A 10 -16.62 57.73 64.90
N PRO A 11 -17.56 58.45 64.24
CA PRO A 11 -18.97 58.10 64.12
C PRO A 11 -19.42 57.67 62.70
N PHE A 12 -20.57 56.98 62.66
CA PHE A 12 -21.31 56.62 61.44
C PHE A 12 -21.86 57.84 60.68
N PRO A 13 -21.90 57.80 59.34
CA PRO A 13 -23.00 58.36 58.58
C PRO A 13 -24.06 57.29 58.29
N LEU A 14 -25.30 57.63 58.63
CA LEU A 14 -26.52 56.86 58.39
C LEU A 14 -26.97 56.97 56.91
N PHE A 15 -27.34 55.79 56.38
CA PHE A 15 -28.33 55.49 55.35
C PHE A 15 -28.19 55.95 53.89
N GLY A 16 -28.12 54.92 53.04
CA GLY A 16 -28.92 54.81 51.82
C GLY A 16 -29.06 53.34 51.44
N GLN A 17 -29.99 52.60 52.08
CA GLN A 17 -30.35 51.26 51.61
C GLN A 17 -31.21 51.39 50.34
N GLY A 18 -30.57 51.28 49.17
CA GLY A 18 -31.25 50.85 47.96
C GLY A 18 -31.46 49.33 48.01
N PRO A 19 -32.52 48.79 47.39
CA PRO A 19 -32.76 47.35 47.37
C PRO A 19 -31.57 46.62 46.73
N LEU A 20 -31.03 45.62 47.45
CA LEU A 20 -30.08 44.67 46.87
C LEU A 20 -30.81 43.93 45.74
N THR A 21 -30.53 44.28 44.49
CA THR A 21 -30.87 43.42 43.37
C THR A 21 -30.09 42.11 43.52
N PRO A 22 -30.72 40.93 43.35
CA PRO A 22 -29.97 39.68 43.30
C PRO A 22 -28.87 39.79 42.22
N PRO A 23 -27.70 39.14 42.41
CA PRO A 23 -26.69 39.12 41.37
C PRO A 23 -27.35 38.67 40.06
N GLY A 24 -27.15 39.44 38.99
CA GLY A 24 -27.67 39.09 37.67
C GLY A 24 -27.24 37.67 37.29
N PRO A 25 -27.97 37.00 36.37
CA PRO A 25 -27.59 35.67 35.92
C PRO A 25 -26.11 35.68 35.50
N PRO A 26 -25.32 34.64 35.84
CA PRO A 26 -23.91 34.62 35.49
C PRO A 26 -23.77 34.91 34.00
N GLY A 27 -22.93 35.89 33.66
CA GLY A 27 -22.52 36.15 32.28
C GLY A 27 -21.91 34.89 31.65
N PRO A 28 -21.84 34.81 30.31
CA PRO A 28 -21.51 33.57 29.60
C PRO A 28 -20.26 32.93 30.20
N THR A 29 -20.45 31.74 30.78
CA THR A 29 -19.41 30.98 31.47
C THR A 29 -18.21 30.80 30.56
N GLN A 30 -17.01 31.15 31.04
CA GLN A 30 -15.79 30.64 30.45
C GLN A 30 -15.90 29.11 30.47
N LYS A 31 -16.00 28.49 29.29
CA LYS A 31 -15.99 27.04 29.19
C LYS A 31 -14.77 26.50 29.90
N SER A 32 -14.93 25.45 30.70
CA SER A 32 -13.79 24.85 31.38
C SER A 32 -12.81 24.29 30.35
N LEU A 33 -11.51 24.21 30.69
CA LEU A 33 -10.52 23.58 29.80
C LEU A 33 -10.92 22.14 29.46
N GLN A 34 -11.59 21.43 30.38
CA GLN A 34 -12.12 20.09 30.15
C GLN A 34 -13.22 20.08 29.08
N GLU A 35 -14.19 21.00 29.15
CA GLU A 35 -15.24 21.12 28.13
C GLU A 35 -14.68 21.45 26.74
N ILE A 36 -13.56 22.18 26.68
CA ILE A 36 -12.85 22.45 25.42
C ILE A 36 -12.21 21.16 24.89
N TRP A 37 -11.51 20.41 25.74
CA TRP A 37 -10.89 19.14 25.34
C TRP A 37 -11.91 18.09 24.91
N ASP A 38 -13.00 17.92 25.67
CA ASP A 38 -14.08 17.00 25.34
C ASP A 38 -14.73 17.36 23.99
N ARG A 39 -14.90 18.68 23.72
CA ARG A 39 -15.42 19.15 22.44
C ARG A 39 -14.44 18.95 21.29
N ILE A 40 -13.13 19.10 21.51
CA ILE A 40 -12.11 18.78 20.51
C ILE A 40 -12.16 17.29 20.16
N GLY A 41 -12.20 16.41 21.17
CA GLY A 41 -12.32 14.96 20.95
C GLY A 41 -13.58 14.59 20.16
N SER A 42 -14.74 15.11 20.57
CA SER A 42 -16.01 14.87 19.86
C SER A 42 -15.99 15.38 18.40
N LEU A 43 -15.35 16.52 18.15
CA LEU A 43 -15.18 17.04 16.79
C LEU A 43 -14.25 16.15 15.95
N GLN A 44 -13.17 15.63 16.54
CA GLN A 44 -12.26 14.69 15.86
C GLN A 44 -12.98 13.40 15.47
N GLU A 45 -13.79 12.83 16.37
CA GLU A 45 -14.62 11.66 16.06
C GLU A 45 -15.64 11.95 14.95
N THR A 46 -16.28 13.12 14.99
CA THR A 46 -17.23 13.55 13.95
C THR A 46 -16.56 13.67 12.59
N VAL A 47 -15.37 14.29 12.53
CA VAL A 47 -14.59 14.42 11.29
C VAL A 47 -14.19 13.05 10.75
N ALA A 48 -13.71 12.15 11.61
CA ALA A 48 -13.36 10.79 11.19
C ALA A 48 -14.57 10.03 10.61
N SER A 49 -15.73 10.14 11.26
CA SER A 49 -16.99 9.55 10.76
C SER A 49 -17.42 10.14 9.41
N GLN A 50 -17.32 11.46 9.24
CA GLN A 50 -17.64 12.11 7.97
C GLN A 50 -16.70 11.71 6.84
N GLN A 51 -15.40 11.55 7.13
CA GLN A 51 -14.41 11.07 6.16
C GLN A 51 -14.75 9.65 5.68
N GLN A 52 -15.13 8.76 6.60
CA GLN A 52 -15.60 7.41 6.23
C GLN A 52 -16.85 7.45 5.33
N GLN A 53 -17.81 8.32 5.65
CA GLN A 53 -19.01 8.48 4.84
C GLN A 53 -18.71 9.03 3.43
N ILE A 54 -17.78 9.98 3.32
CA ILE A 54 -17.33 10.51 2.02
C ILE A 54 -16.66 9.42 1.20
N ALA A 55 -15.77 8.63 1.80
CA ALA A 55 -15.11 7.52 1.11
C ALA A 55 -16.13 6.51 0.58
N LEU A 56 -17.15 6.16 1.38
CA LEU A 56 -18.23 5.28 0.95
C LEU A 56 -19.02 5.86 -0.23
N LEU A 57 -19.36 7.15 -0.18
CA LEU A 57 -20.07 7.82 -1.28
C LEU A 57 -19.22 7.87 -2.56
N GLN A 58 -17.91 8.11 -2.44
CA GLN A 58 -16.99 8.09 -3.57
C GLN A 58 -16.91 6.69 -4.19
N GLN A 59 -16.81 5.65 -3.36
CA GLN A 59 -16.83 4.26 -3.80
C GLN A 59 -18.13 3.93 -4.54
N GLN A 60 -19.29 4.30 -3.97
CA GLN A 60 -20.59 4.13 -4.61
C GLN A 60 -20.67 4.85 -5.95
N ASN A 61 -20.13 6.07 -6.03
CA ASN A 61 -20.11 6.83 -7.28
C ASN A 61 -19.23 6.13 -8.33
N SER A 62 -18.05 5.63 -7.97
CA SER A 62 -17.20 4.88 -8.91
C SER A 62 -17.85 3.60 -9.41
N VAL A 63 -18.55 2.88 -8.53
CA VAL A 63 -19.39 1.73 -8.92
C VAL A 63 -20.46 2.14 -9.94
N LEU A 64 -21.15 3.25 -9.70
CA LEU A 64 -22.18 3.75 -10.60
C LEU A 64 -21.61 4.17 -11.96
N LEU A 65 -20.46 4.86 -11.97
CA LEU A 65 -19.77 5.27 -13.18
C LEU A 65 -19.32 4.07 -14.01
N GLU A 66 -18.77 3.05 -13.36
CA GLU A 66 -18.34 1.81 -14.00
C GLU A 66 -19.54 1.05 -14.60
N ASN A 67 -20.64 0.91 -13.84
CA ASN A 67 -21.86 0.25 -14.32
C ASN A 67 -22.57 1.03 -15.44
N ALA A 68 -22.50 2.36 -15.41
CA ALA A 68 -23.09 3.22 -16.44
C ALA A 68 -22.24 3.31 -17.71
N GLY A 69 -21.07 2.65 -17.76
CA GLY A 69 -20.16 2.70 -18.90
C GLY A 69 -19.63 4.10 -19.18
N VAL A 70 -19.51 4.95 -18.14
CA VAL A 70 -19.01 6.31 -18.31
C VAL A 70 -17.57 6.23 -18.81
N PRO A 71 -17.21 6.91 -19.92
CA PRO A 71 -15.85 6.94 -20.41
C PRO A 71 -14.88 7.47 -19.35
N LEU A 72 -13.83 6.70 -19.09
CA LEU A 72 -12.77 7.05 -18.16
C LEU A 72 -11.48 7.35 -18.92
N SER A 73 -10.67 8.27 -18.39
CA SER A 73 -9.35 8.60 -18.92
C SER A 73 -8.30 8.60 -17.80
N TRP A 74 -7.04 8.41 -18.16
CA TRP A 74 -5.92 8.53 -17.24
C TRP A 74 -5.52 9.99 -17.06
N LYS A 75 -5.54 10.47 -15.81
CA LYS A 75 -4.90 11.73 -15.41
C LYS A 75 -3.53 11.42 -14.85
N ILE A 76 -2.49 11.91 -15.51
CA ILE A 76 -1.09 11.65 -15.19
C ILE A 76 -0.47 12.90 -14.56
N THR A 77 0.23 12.72 -13.46
CA THR A 77 0.97 13.79 -12.77
C THR A 77 2.40 13.35 -12.47
N PRO A 78 3.41 14.21 -12.66
CA PRO A 78 4.76 13.91 -12.22
C PRO A 78 4.82 13.90 -10.68
N VAL A 79 5.55 12.94 -10.12
CA VAL A 79 5.87 12.85 -8.69
C VAL A 79 7.23 13.48 -8.44
N THR A 80 8.24 13.06 -9.21
CA THR A 80 9.58 13.64 -9.23
C THR A 80 10.18 13.55 -10.64
N ALA A 81 11.07 14.49 -10.95
CA ALA A 81 11.77 14.58 -12.23
C ALA A 81 13.17 13.92 -12.21
N ASN A 82 13.62 13.39 -11.07
CA ASN A 82 14.93 12.75 -10.98
C ASN A 82 14.96 11.51 -11.85
N ALA A 83 16.07 11.33 -12.59
CA ALA A 83 16.35 10.12 -13.35
C ALA A 83 16.61 8.98 -12.37
N ILE A 84 15.53 8.33 -11.99
CA ILE A 84 15.58 7.07 -11.28
C ILE A 84 15.99 6.04 -12.35
N GLU A 85 16.82 5.06 -12.07
CA GLU A 85 17.01 3.90 -12.95
C GLU A 85 16.70 2.65 -12.13
N LEU A 86 15.87 1.76 -12.69
CA LEU A 86 15.64 0.39 -12.22
C LEU A 86 15.00 0.22 -10.82
N ALA A 87 14.49 1.29 -10.21
CA ALA A 87 14.08 1.26 -8.81
C ALA A 87 12.73 0.60 -8.53
N SER A 88 12.72 -0.35 -7.61
CA SER A 88 11.51 -0.87 -6.95
C SER A 88 10.59 0.26 -6.50
N ARG A 89 9.28 0.07 -6.70
CA ARG A 89 8.26 1.07 -6.41
C ARG A 89 7.00 0.42 -5.88
N ALA A 90 6.44 0.98 -4.82
CA ALA A 90 5.21 0.48 -4.23
C ALA A 90 4.25 1.64 -3.96
N LEU A 91 3.08 1.58 -4.61
CA LEU A 91 1.97 2.49 -4.40
C LEU A 91 1.04 1.92 -3.32
N ALA A 92 0.66 2.76 -2.37
CA ALA A 92 -0.42 2.46 -1.44
C ALA A 92 -1.23 3.71 -1.14
N PHE A 93 -2.45 3.52 -0.63
CA PHE A 93 -3.29 4.61 -0.15
C PHE A 93 -3.37 4.58 1.37
N SER A 94 -3.25 5.76 1.98
CA SER A 94 -3.59 5.94 3.39
C SER A 94 -5.10 5.69 3.62
N PRO A 95 -5.53 5.41 4.86
CA PRO A 95 -6.96 5.32 5.19
C PRO A 95 -7.76 6.60 4.86
N ALA A 96 -7.09 7.76 4.82
CA ALA A 96 -7.68 9.04 4.41
C ALA A 96 -7.79 9.20 2.87
N GLY A 97 -7.27 8.25 2.10
CA GLY A 97 -7.37 8.21 0.63
C GLY A 97 -6.31 9.00 -0.11
N PHE A 98 -5.26 9.43 0.57
CA PHE A 98 -4.10 10.03 -0.07
C PHE A 98 -3.12 8.94 -0.55
N PRO A 99 -2.69 8.99 -1.83
CA PRO A 99 -1.69 8.06 -2.34
C PRO A 99 -0.30 8.39 -1.80
N ALA A 100 0.50 7.35 -1.64
CA ALA A 100 1.91 7.45 -1.34
C ALA A 100 2.70 6.39 -2.10
N ILE A 101 3.96 6.70 -2.40
CA ILE A 101 4.86 5.84 -3.17
C ILE A 101 6.18 5.72 -2.42
N ALA A 102 6.59 4.50 -2.11
CA ALA A 102 7.97 4.20 -1.72
C ALA A 102 8.76 3.84 -2.97
N TYR A 103 9.99 4.35 -3.08
CA TYR A 103 10.85 4.07 -4.22
C TYR A 103 12.33 4.15 -3.84
N TYR A 104 13.16 3.38 -4.54
CA TYR A 104 14.61 3.54 -4.50
C TYR A 104 15.02 4.76 -5.33
N ASP A 105 15.78 5.68 -4.74
CA ASP A 105 16.36 6.82 -5.45
C ASP A 105 17.79 6.47 -5.87
N SER A 106 17.96 6.07 -7.13
CA SER A 106 19.28 5.68 -7.68
C SER A 106 20.27 6.84 -7.83
N VAL A 107 19.84 8.09 -7.60
CA VAL A 107 20.76 9.23 -7.58
C VAL A 107 21.49 9.30 -6.25
N THR A 108 20.80 8.95 -5.17
CA THR A 108 21.34 9.01 -3.81
C THR A 108 21.62 7.63 -3.20
N ASP A 109 21.20 6.55 -3.87
CA ASP A 109 21.21 5.17 -3.40
C ASP A 109 20.34 4.95 -2.14
N ASP A 110 19.31 5.78 -1.96
CA ASP A 110 18.50 5.83 -0.75
C ASP A 110 17.09 5.27 -0.96
N LEU A 111 16.44 4.89 0.14
CA LEU A 111 15.00 4.67 0.16
C LEU A 111 14.28 6.00 0.38
N ALA A 112 13.38 6.34 -0.54
CA ALA A 112 12.58 7.55 -0.48
C ALA A 112 11.08 7.26 -0.40
N TYR A 113 10.35 8.21 0.16
CA TYR A 113 8.89 8.16 0.31
C TYR A 113 8.27 9.46 -0.19
N ALA A 114 7.37 9.33 -1.16
CA ALA A 114 6.56 10.42 -1.71
C ALA A 114 5.12 10.30 -1.22
N ALA A 115 4.58 11.29 -0.50
CA ALA A 115 3.19 11.34 -0.08
C ALA A 115 2.45 12.53 -0.67
N PHE A 116 1.26 12.29 -1.21
CA PHE A 116 0.41 13.37 -1.71
C PHE A 116 -0.43 13.97 -0.59
N ASN A 117 -0.37 15.28 -0.39
CA ASN A 117 -1.13 15.96 0.68
C ASN A 117 -2.49 16.54 0.22
N GLY A 118 -2.94 16.19 -0.98
CA GLY A 118 -4.14 16.75 -1.62
C GLY A 118 -3.85 17.91 -2.58
N SER A 119 -2.65 18.49 -2.55
CA SER A 119 -2.23 19.57 -3.44
C SER A 119 -0.88 19.32 -4.13
N SER A 120 0.04 18.66 -3.45
CA SER A 120 1.40 18.42 -3.94
C SER A 120 1.98 17.14 -3.34
N TRP A 121 2.96 16.58 -4.04
CA TRP A 121 3.80 15.50 -3.54
C TRP A 121 4.83 16.05 -2.56
N GLN A 122 4.95 15.41 -1.39
CA GLN A 122 5.97 15.67 -0.39
C GLN A 122 6.93 14.48 -0.38
N ILE A 123 8.20 14.74 -0.64
CA ILE A 123 9.23 13.69 -0.74
C ILE A 123 10.12 13.78 0.49
N THR A 124 10.34 12.65 1.15
CA THR A 124 11.22 12.54 2.31
C THR A 124 12.12 11.31 2.18
N PRO A 125 13.41 11.40 2.53
CA PRO A 125 14.24 10.22 2.71
C PRO A 125 13.72 9.37 3.88
N VAL A 126 13.82 8.05 3.75
CA VAL A 126 13.37 7.07 4.75
C VAL A 126 14.57 6.43 5.44
N ASP A 127 15.51 5.92 4.64
CA ASP A 127 16.76 5.35 5.08
C ASP A 127 17.83 5.79 4.07
N VAL A 128 18.97 6.23 4.60
CA VAL A 128 20.09 6.82 3.84
C VAL A 128 21.43 6.16 4.18
N ALA A 129 21.38 5.05 4.93
CA ALA A 129 22.56 4.38 5.44
C ALA A 129 23.05 3.32 4.45
N GLY A 130 23.74 3.76 3.39
CA GLY A 130 24.25 2.90 2.32
C GLY A 130 23.26 2.74 1.18
N ALA A 131 23.54 1.81 0.25
CA ALA A 131 22.62 1.43 -0.80
C ALA A 131 21.43 0.64 -0.21
N VAL A 132 20.26 1.26 -0.17
CA VAL A 132 19.04 0.74 0.46
C VAL A 132 17.80 1.05 -0.37
N GLY A 133 16.75 0.25 -0.23
CA GLY A 133 15.45 0.50 -0.87
C GLY A 133 15.13 -0.42 -2.04
N GLY A 134 16.00 -1.40 -2.31
CA GLY A 134 15.70 -2.48 -3.24
C GLY A 134 14.45 -3.25 -2.82
N SER A 135 13.68 -3.72 -3.79
CA SER A 135 12.42 -4.46 -3.62
C SER A 135 11.44 -3.86 -2.60
N ALA A 136 11.40 -2.52 -2.51
CA ALA A 136 10.56 -1.80 -1.57
C ALA A 136 9.07 -2.16 -1.70
N SER A 137 8.44 -2.48 -0.57
CA SER A 137 7.02 -2.76 -0.44
C SER A 137 6.39 -1.83 0.61
N LEU A 138 5.37 -1.07 0.21
CA LEU A 138 4.71 -0.05 1.04
C LEU A 138 3.31 -0.51 1.44
N ALA A 139 2.99 -0.38 2.72
CA ALA A 139 1.63 -0.56 3.23
C ALA A 139 1.32 0.43 4.35
N PHE A 140 0.03 0.68 4.58
CA PHE A 140 -0.43 1.48 5.72
C PHE A 140 -1.00 0.56 6.80
N SER A 141 -0.61 0.81 8.04
CA SER A 141 -1.29 0.22 9.20
C SER A 141 -2.76 0.66 9.26
N PRO A 142 -3.63 -0.08 9.96
CA PRO A 142 -5.03 0.33 10.14
C PRO A 142 -5.21 1.71 10.79
N THR A 143 -4.21 2.18 11.55
CA THR A 143 -4.19 3.52 12.17
C THR A 143 -3.64 4.60 11.24
N GLY A 144 -3.21 4.24 10.03
CA GLY A 144 -2.78 5.17 8.98
C GLY A 144 -1.30 5.53 8.99
N ASN A 145 -0.47 4.86 9.79
CA ASN A 145 0.99 5.02 9.70
C ASN A 145 1.53 4.23 8.49
N PRO A 146 2.27 4.88 7.57
CA PRO A 146 2.95 4.18 6.48
C PRO A 146 4.11 3.35 7.01
N SER A 147 4.38 2.23 6.35
CA SER A 147 5.51 1.36 6.65
C SER A 147 6.04 0.72 5.39
N ILE A 148 7.34 0.48 5.34
CA ILE A 148 8.05 0.01 4.16
C ILE A 148 8.94 -1.17 4.56
N ALA A 149 8.78 -2.31 3.90
CA ALA A 149 9.79 -3.37 3.91
C ALA A 149 10.69 -3.20 2.69
N TYR A 150 11.98 -3.44 2.83
CA TYR A 150 12.95 -3.21 1.77
C TYR A 150 14.25 -3.99 2.00
N TYR A 151 14.99 -4.18 0.91
CA TYR A 151 16.31 -4.76 0.89
C TYR A 151 17.39 -3.68 1.10
N ASP A 152 18.31 -3.96 2.02
CA ASP A 152 19.55 -3.23 2.23
C ASP A 152 20.67 -3.98 1.52
N SER A 153 20.98 -3.57 0.29
CA SER A 153 21.97 -4.25 -0.55
C SER A 153 23.41 -4.05 -0.05
N THR A 154 23.63 -3.08 0.84
CA THR A 154 24.94 -2.88 1.49
C THR A 154 25.22 -3.98 2.51
N ASN A 155 24.20 -4.38 3.27
CA ASN A 155 24.33 -5.36 4.34
C ASN A 155 23.78 -6.75 3.97
N ALA A 156 23.06 -6.85 2.85
CA ALA A 156 22.30 -8.02 2.42
C ALA A 156 21.15 -8.41 3.38
N ASP A 157 20.55 -7.39 4.01
CA ASP A 157 19.54 -7.55 5.05
C ASP A 157 18.13 -7.20 4.58
N LEU A 158 17.12 -7.85 5.16
CA LEU A 158 15.74 -7.40 5.10
C LEU A 158 15.52 -6.35 6.19
N LYS A 159 15.02 -5.17 5.82
CA LYS A 159 14.71 -4.09 6.76
C LYS A 159 13.25 -3.69 6.71
N TYR A 160 12.81 -3.10 7.81
CA TYR A 160 11.49 -2.52 7.97
C TYR A 160 11.60 -1.10 8.52
N ALA A 161 11.00 -0.16 7.82
CA ALA A 161 10.87 1.22 8.24
C ALA A 161 9.41 1.55 8.55
N THR A 162 9.16 2.21 9.68
CA THR A 162 7.82 2.67 10.06
C THR A 162 7.84 4.15 10.45
N TYR A 163 6.83 4.89 10.03
CA TYR A 163 6.71 6.31 10.35
C TYR A 163 5.93 6.50 11.64
N VAL A 164 6.63 6.84 12.72
CA VAL A 164 6.04 7.00 14.06
C VAL A 164 6.65 8.23 14.73
N GLY A 165 5.82 9.05 15.38
CA GLY A 165 6.30 10.22 16.12
C GLY A 165 6.89 11.33 15.24
N GLY A 166 6.55 11.35 13.94
CA GLY A 166 7.03 12.36 12.99
C GLY A 166 8.35 12.02 12.31
N ALA A 167 8.89 10.81 12.51
CA ALA A 167 10.13 10.35 11.90
C ALA A 167 10.03 8.90 11.42
N TRP A 168 10.86 8.55 10.43
CA TRP A 168 11.08 7.18 10.02
C TRP A 168 11.98 6.47 11.03
N ASN A 169 11.58 5.27 11.43
CA ASN A 169 12.40 4.37 12.24
C ASN A 169 12.63 3.09 11.43
N ALA A 170 13.87 2.89 10.99
CA ALA A 170 14.32 1.74 10.23
C ALA A 170 15.08 0.76 11.12
N ALA A 171 14.80 -0.54 10.98
CA ALA A 171 15.51 -1.59 11.70
C ALA A 171 15.58 -2.88 10.87
N PRO A 172 16.61 -3.73 11.07
CA PRO A 172 16.66 -5.06 10.47
C PRO A 172 15.53 -5.94 11.00
N VAL A 173 14.95 -6.72 10.09
CA VAL A 173 13.98 -7.79 10.36
C VAL A 173 14.70 -9.12 10.46
N ASP A 174 15.55 -9.38 9.46
CA ASP A 174 16.41 -10.55 9.34
C ASP A 174 17.74 -10.11 8.72
N SER A 175 18.83 -10.61 9.28
CA SER A 175 20.21 -10.31 8.88
C SER A 175 21.05 -11.60 8.74
N THR A 176 20.38 -12.75 8.63
CA THR A 176 21.05 -14.06 8.59
C THR A 176 21.24 -14.50 7.14
N GLY A 177 22.41 -14.20 6.56
CA GLY A 177 22.70 -14.49 5.16
C GLY A 177 22.27 -13.34 4.23
N SER A 178 22.07 -13.64 2.95
CA SER A 178 21.48 -12.73 1.96
C SER A 178 19.97 -12.90 1.96
N VAL A 179 19.27 -11.93 2.54
CA VAL A 179 17.82 -11.99 2.75
C VAL A 179 17.15 -10.70 2.31
N GLY A 180 15.91 -10.79 1.85
CA GLY A 180 15.06 -9.62 1.62
C GLY A 180 15.10 -9.06 0.20
N ASN A 181 15.94 -9.61 -0.68
CA ASN A 181 15.75 -9.43 -2.11
C ASN A 181 14.38 -10.03 -2.48
N SER A 182 13.51 -9.21 -3.06
CA SER A 182 12.08 -9.50 -3.25
C SER A 182 11.31 -9.71 -1.93
N CYS A 183 10.70 -8.62 -1.43
CA CYS A 183 9.85 -8.65 -0.24
C CYS A 183 8.45 -8.10 -0.51
N SER A 184 7.49 -8.54 0.28
CA SER A 184 6.10 -8.09 0.21
C SER A 184 5.55 -7.85 1.61
N LEU A 185 5.16 -6.61 1.88
CA LEU A 185 4.63 -6.14 3.15
C LEU A 185 3.10 -6.04 3.09
N ALA A 186 2.44 -6.58 4.10
CA ALA A 186 1.03 -6.33 4.37
C ALA A 186 0.77 -6.25 5.88
N PHE A 187 -0.42 -5.80 6.26
CA PHE A 187 -0.84 -5.78 7.66
C PHE A 187 -1.90 -6.84 7.92
N THR A 188 -1.77 -7.53 9.06
CA THR A 188 -2.84 -8.39 9.57
C THR A 188 -4.08 -7.56 9.92
N ALA A 189 -5.22 -8.23 10.11
CA ALA A 189 -6.44 -7.58 10.59
C ALA A 189 -6.28 -6.92 11.98
N SER A 190 -5.34 -7.40 12.80
CA SER A 190 -4.98 -6.80 14.09
C SER A 190 -3.98 -5.63 13.98
N GLY A 191 -3.54 -5.28 12.77
CA GLY A 191 -2.59 -4.20 12.53
C GLY A 191 -1.13 -4.55 12.78
N GLN A 192 -0.78 -5.83 12.79
CA GLN A 192 0.61 -6.28 12.88
C GLN A 192 1.23 -6.28 11.48
N PRO A 193 2.41 -5.70 11.27
CA PRO A 193 3.11 -5.81 10.00
C PRO A 193 3.60 -7.25 9.80
N ALA A 194 3.44 -7.73 8.57
CA ALA A 194 3.86 -9.04 8.13
C ALA A 194 4.58 -8.92 6.78
N ILE A 195 5.67 -9.65 6.61
CA ILE A 195 6.54 -9.58 5.44
C ILE A 195 6.78 -11.00 4.92
N ALA A 196 6.48 -11.25 3.65
CA ALA A 196 6.99 -12.41 2.94
C ALA A 196 8.25 -12.01 2.16
N TYR A 197 9.27 -12.85 2.16
CA TYR A 197 10.55 -12.55 1.52
C TYR A 197 11.30 -13.80 1.11
N HIS A 198 12.19 -13.65 0.13
CA HIS A 198 13.12 -14.70 -0.26
C HIS A 198 14.38 -14.65 0.61
N ASP A 199 14.82 -15.81 1.08
CA ASP A 199 16.15 -16.05 1.60
C ASP A 199 16.98 -16.73 0.53
N GLU A 200 17.88 -15.97 -0.10
CA GLU A 200 18.73 -16.47 -1.18
C GLU A 200 19.79 -17.45 -0.69
N SER A 201 20.22 -17.32 0.57
CA SER A 201 21.29 -18.15 1.14
C SER A 201 20.82 -19.56 1.47
N GLU A 202 19.57 -19.70 1.89
CA GLU A 202 18.94 -20.99 2.22
C GLU A 202 17.99 -21.48 1.13
N SER A 203 17.71 -20.65 0.11
CA SER A 203 16.70 -20.90 -0.94
C SER A 203 15.32 -21.17 -0.33
N ASP A 204 14.91 -20.29 0.57
CA ASP A 204 13.67 -20.43 1.33
C ASP A 204 12.72 -19.26 1.07
N LEU A 205 11.44 -19.57 0.93
CA LEU A 205 10.39 -18.58 1.15
C LEU A 205 10.17 -18.43 2.66
N LYS A 206 10.35 -17.21 3.19
CA LYS A 206 10.15 -16.90 4.60
C LYS A 206 9.00 -15.91 4.82
N TYR A 207 8.42 -16.00 6.01
CA TYR A 207 7.37 -15.11 6.51
C TYR A 207 7.74 -14.58 7.89
N ALA A 208 7.84 -13.26 8.03
CA ALA A 208 8.07 -12.57 9.29
C ALA A 208 6.80 -11.83 9.72
N VAL A 209 6.38 -11.97 10.98
CA VAL A 209 5.29 -11.17 11.56
C VAL A 209 5.71 -10.55 12.89
N PHE A 210 5.42 -9.26 13.07
CA PHE A 210 5.79 -8.56 14.31
C PHE A 210 4.73 -8.78 15.39
N ASN A 211 5.14 -9.36 16.53
CA ASN A 211 4.23 -9.65 17.64
C ASN A 211 4.02 -8.48 18.61
N GLY A 212 4.60 -7.30 18.32
CA GLY A 212 4.61 -6.13 19.19
C GLY A 212 5.93 -5.94 19.97
N THR A 213 6.79 -6.96 20.01
CA THR A 213 8.10 -6.90 20.67
C THR A 213 9.25 -7.35 19.77
N SER A 214 9.00 -8.34 18.90
CA SER A 214 10.00 -8.95 18.04
C SER A 214 9.35 -9.51 16.77
N TRP A 215 10.15 -9.64 15.73
CA TRP A 215 9.79 -10.38 14.53
C TRP A 215 9.77 -11.87 14.83
N GLN A 216 8.71 -12.55 14.39
CA GLN A 216 8.58 -13.99 14.41
C GLN A 216 8.74 -14.48 12.98
N ILE A 217 9.87 -15.12 12.70
CA ILE A 217 10.23 -15.59 11.36
C ILE A 217 9.91 -17.08 11.24
N GLN A 218 9.30 -17.45 10.13
CA GLN A 218 8.92 -18.81 9.80
C GLN A 218 9.36 -19.13 8.37
N GLN A 219 9.94 -20.31 8.17
CA GLN A 219 10.08 -20.89 6.84
C GLN A 219 8.70 -21.34 6.35
N VAL A 220 8.30 -20.89 5.17
CA VAL A 220 7.01 -21.21 4.53
C VAL A 220 7.17 -22.39 3.60
N SER A 221 8.22 -22.37 2.78
CA SER A 221 8.53 -23.41 1.81
C SER A 221 10.01 -23.33 1.44
N VAL A 222 10.61 -24.48 1.12
CA VAL A 222 11.89 -24.51 0.38
C VAL A 222 11.56 -24.24 -1.08
N VAL A 223 12.26 -23.30 -1.69
CA VAL A 223 12.14 -22.98 -3.12
C VAL A 223 13.42 -23.40 -3.84
N THR A 224 13.31 -23.80 -5.09
CA THR A 224 14.50 -24.13 -5.90
C THR A 224 14.85 -23.03 -6.91
N ALA A 225 14.12 -21.91 -6.89
CA ALA A 225 14.36 -20.75 -7.76
C ALA A 225 15.49 -19.87 -7.24
N GLU A 226 16.19 -19.18 -8.14
CA GLU A 226 17.16 -18.14 -7.77
C GLU A 226 16.48 -16.92 -7.12
N ASP A 227 15.20 -16.66 -7.44
CA ASP A 227 14.30 -15.76 -6.71
C ASP A 227 12.85 -16.26 -6.87
N CYS A 228 12.07 -16.21 -5.79
CA CYS A 228 10.68 -16.68 -5.76
C CYS A 228 9.63 -15.55 -5.86
N HIS A 229 10.05 -14.28 -5.84
CA HIS A 229 9.20 -13.08 -5.97
C HIS A 229 7.88 -13.16 -5.19
N PRO A 230 7.92 -13.27 -3.85
CA PRO A 230 6.71 -13.49 -3.08
C PRO A 230 5.77 -12.28 -3.09
N SER A 231 4.48 -12.53 -3.21
CA SER A 231 3.42 -11.54 -3.05
C SER A 231 2.49 -11.95 -1.91
N LEU A 232 2.56 -11.23 -0.79
CA LEU A 232 1.76 -11.43 0.40
C LEU A 232 0.47 -10.62 0.33
N ALA A 233 -0.66 -11.26 0.64
CA ALA A 233 -1.92 -10.58 0.87
C ALA A 233 -2.73 -11.28 1.98
N PHE A 234 -3.67 -10.56 2.58
CA PHE A 234 -4.62 -11.11 3.54
C PHE A 234 -6.03 -11.05 2.95
N ASN A 235 -6.79 -12.13 3.11
CA ASN A 235 -8.21 -12.11 2.76
C ASN A 235 -9.04 -11.39 3.84
N SER A 236 -10.34 -11.24 3.60
CA SER A 236 -11.26 -10.55 4.52
C SER A 236 -11.44 -11.23 5.89
N SER A 237 -11.06 -12.50 6.05
CA SER A 237 -11.04 -13.19 7.35
C SER A 237 -9.70 -13.07 8.09
N GLY A 238 -8.72 -12.38 7.50
CA GLY A 238 -7.39 -12.20 8.07
C GLY A 238 -6.43 -13.36 7.85
N LYS A 239 -6.76 -14.28 6.93
CA LYS A 239 -5.88 -15.39 6.55
C LYS A 239 -4.83 -14.89 5.56
N ALA A 240 -3.56 -15.19 5.86
CA ALA A 240 -2.43 -14.86 4.99
C ALA A 240 -2.38 -15.83 3.80
N GLY A 241 -2.13 -15.26 2.61
CA GLY A 241 -1.74 -15.98 1.41
C GLY A 241 -0.47 -15.38 0.83
N ILE A 242 0.43 -16.23 0.32
CA ILE A 242 1.66 -15.82 -0.37
C ILE A 242 1.70 -16.54 -1.71
N ALA A 243 1.57 -15.79 -2.81
CA ALA A 243 1.87 -16.33 -4.13
C ALA A 243 3.36 -16.21 -4.39
N PHE A 244 3.95 -17.24 -5.01
CA PHE A 244 5.38 -17.28 -5.30
C PHE A 244 5.65 -18.21 -6.48
N GLN A 245 6.80 -18.00 -7.11
CA GLN A 245 7.35 -18.90 -8.11
C GLN A 245 8.26 -19.92 -7.43
N ASP A 246 8.10 -21.19 -7.81
CA ASP A 246 9.03 -22.26 -7.42
C ASP A 246 9.89 -22.70 -8.61
N GLY A 247 11.19 -22.89 -8.39
CA GLY A 247 12.19 -23.03 -9.45
C GLY A 247 12.13 -24.34 -10.21
N ASP A 248 11.57 -25.37 -9.61
CA ASP A 248 11.27 -26.62 -10.27
C ASP A 248 10.08 -26.36 -11.19
N GLN A 249 10.39 -26.09 -12.46
CA GLN A 249 9.44 -25.84 -13.56
C GLN A 249 8.78 -24.45 -13.53
N SER A 250 9.35 -23.47 -12.80
CA SER A 250 8.79 -22.11 -12.64
C SER A 250 7.32 -22.11 -12.24
N ALA A 251 6.88 -23.12 -11.48
CA ALA A 251 5.48 -23.31 -11.13
C ALA A 251 4.97 -22.15 -10.28
N ILE A 252 3.74 -21.71 -10.55
CA ILE A 252 3.06 -20.72 -9.72
C ILE A 252 2.42 -21.46 -8.57
N LYS A 253 2.77 -21.06 -7.34
CA LYS A 253 2.27 -21.66 -6.10
C LYS A 253 1.59 -20.63 -5.23
N LEU A 254 0.69 -21.10 -4.38
CA LEU A 254 0.06 -20.33 -3.31
C LEU A 254 0.31 -21.04 -1.99
N ALA A 255 0.94 -20.35 -1.04
CA ALA A 255 1.02 -20.74 0.36
C ALA A 255 -0.10 -20.06 1.15
N LEU A 256 -0.86 -20.84 1.92
CA LEU A 256 -1.96 -20.38 2.76
C LEU A 256 -1.65 -20.70 4.22
N LEU A 257 -1.78 -19.72 5.11
CA LEU A 257 -1.58 -19.93 6.53
C LEU A 257 -2.84 -20.56 7.15
N GLU A 258 -2.77 -21.84 7.50
CA GLU A 258 -3.84 -22.60 8.17
C GLU A 258 -3.55 -22.75 9.67
N GLN A 259 -4.52 -23.30 10.43
CA GLN A 259 -4.34 -23.59 11.86
C GLN A 259 -3.18 -24.57 12.13
N SER A 260 -2.90 -25.49 11.20
CA SER A 260 -1.83 -26.48 11.29
C SER A 260 -0.48 -25.98 10.75
N GLY A 261 -0.40 -24.73 10.28
CA GLY A 261 0.77 -24.18 9.60
C GLY A 261 0.52 -23.87 8.13
N TRP A 262 1.59 -23.68 7.37
CA TRP A 262 1.51 -23.37 5.94
C TRP A 262 1.06 -24.58 5.12
N PHE A 263 0.02 -24.38 4.33
CA PHE A 263 -0.39 -25.29 3.25
C PHE A 263 0.03 -24.68 1.92
N VAL A 264 0.76 -25.43 1.11
CA VAL A 264 1.24 -24.98 -0.20
C VAL A 264 0.54 -25.78 -1.30
N GLU A 265 -0.08 -25.10 -2.24
CA GLU A 265 -0.68 -25.70 -3.43
C GLU A 265 -0.03 -25.16 -4.71
N THR A 266 -0.05 -25.99 -5.75
CA THR A 266 0.31 -25.57 -7.11
C THR A 266 -0.91 -24.97 -7.78
N VAL A 267 -0.79 -23.72 -8.21
CA VAL A 267 -1.79 -22.97 -8.97
C VAL A 267 -1.69 -23.33 -10.45
N GLU A 268 -0.48 -23.31 -10.98
CA GLU A 268 -0.19 -23.72 -12.35
C GLU A 268 1.22 -24.34 -12.44
N SER A 269 1.31 -25.54 -13.03
CA SER A 269 2.57 -26.13 -13.47
C SER A 269 2.91 -25.62 -14.87
N ARG A 270 4.20 -25.33 -15.13
CA ARG A 270 4.64 -24.79 -16.42
C ARG A 270 5.63 -25.71 -17.13
N PRO A 271 5.66 -25.72 -18.47
CA PRO A 271 6.63 -26.49 -19.24
C PRO A 271 8.05 -25.95 -19.04
N VAL A 272 9.03 -26.86 -19.07
CA VAL A 272 10.47 -26.55 -18.95
C VAL A 272 11.00 -26.15 -20.31
N ASP A 273 10.70 -24.93 -20.75
CA ASP A 273 11.21 -24.41 -22.02
C ASP A 273 12.55 -23.69 -21.83
N GLY A 274 13.54 -24.41 -21.29
CA GLY A 274 14.99 -24.10 -21.38
C GLY A 274 15.54 -22.84 -20.71
N ASP A 275 14.76 -21.76 -20.64
CA ASP A 275 15.13 -20.47 -20.09
C ASP A 275 14.37 -20.26 -18.77
N GLN A 276 15.10 -20.14 -17.67
CA GLN A 276 14.56 -19.76 -16.36
C GLN A 276 14.14 -18.30 -16.43
N GLU A 277 12.84 -18.05 -16.58
CA GLU A 277 12.30 -16.69 -16.60
C GLU A 277 11.40 -16.41 -15.39
N TYR A 278 11.47 -15.16 -14.90
CA TYR A 278 10.78 -14.71 -13.68
C TYR A 278 9.31 -14.41 -13.97
N ALA A 279 8.41 -15.14 -13.34
CA ALA A 279 6.97 -15.00 -13.52
C ALA A 279 6.34 -13.81 -12.77
N ASN A 280 7.05 -13.23 -11.79
CA ASN A 280 6.64 -12.04 -11.03
C ASN A 280 5.18 -12.09 -10.52
N PRO A 281 4.80 -13.12 -9.73
CA PRO A 281 3.41 -13.28 -9.30
C PRO A 281 2.95 -12.13 -8.39
N SER A 282 1.75 -11.64 -8.64
CA SER A 282 1.06 -10.61 -7.85
C SER A 282 -0.27 -11.16 -7.36
N LEU A 283 -0.38 -11.34 -6.04
CA LEU A 283 -1.56 -11.86 -5.35
C LEU A 283 -2.43 -10.73 -4.82
N ALA A 284 -3.74 -10.86 -5.00
CA ALA A 284 -4.72 -10.06 -4.30
C ALA A 284 -5.94 -10.90 -3.91
N PHE A 285 -6.62 -10.49 -2.84
CA PHE A 285 -7.93 -11.03 -2.48
C PHE A 285 -9.03 -10.02 -2.81
N GLY A 286 -10.08 -10.48 -3.48
CA GLY A 286 -11.25 -9.67 -3.77
C GLY A 286 -12.16 -9.47 -2.54
N PRO A 287 -13.15 -8.57 -2.61
CA PRO A 287 -14.11 -8.34 -1.54
C PRO A 287 -14.91 -9.58 -1.12
N SER A 288 -15.06 -10.56 -2.01
CA SER A 288 -15.68 -11.86 -1.74
C SER A 288 -14.79 -12.83 -0.96
N GLY A 289 -13.51 -12.49 -0.76
CA GLY A 289 -12.50 -13.36 -0.16
C GLY A 289 -11.79 -14.30 -1.14
N LYS A 290 -12.16 -14.27 -2.43
CA LYS A 290 -11.52 -15.06 -3.49
C LYS A 290 -10.13 -14.52 -3.83
N ALA A 291 -9.18 -15.41 -4.05
CA ALA A 291 -7.84 -15.07 -4.51
C ALA A 291 -7.82 -14.87 -6.03
N ALA A 292 -6.97 -13.97 -6.50
CA ALA A 292 -6.46 -14.01 -7.85
C ALA A 292 -4.95 -13.76 -7.84
N ILE A 293 -4.24 -14.37 -8.79
CA ILE A 293 -2.80 -14.24 -8.95
C ILE A 293 -2.53 -13.88 -10.41
N ALA A 294 -1.99 -12.69 -10.65
CA ALA A 294 -1.50 -12.30 -11.96
C ALA A 294 -0.02 -12.63 -12.05
N TYR A 295 0.42 -13.16 -13.18
CA TYR A 295 1.81 -13.52 -13.40
C TYR A 295 2.09 -13.56 -14.89
N ASP A 296 3.36 -13.47 -15.19
CA ASP A 296 3.87 -13.61 -16.53
C ASP A 296 4.00 -15.07 -16.91
N HIS A 297 3.38 -15.46 -18.02
CA HIS A 297 3.38 -16.81 -18.56
C HIS A 297 4.12 -16.85 -19.89
N TYR A 298 5.30 -17.44 -19.83
CA TYR A 298 6.23 -17.65 -20.93
C TYR A 298 5.90 -18.94 -21.70
N GLY A 299 5.98 -18.81 -23.02
CA GLY A 299 5.83 -19.81 -24.07
C GLY A 299 6.28 -19.17 -25.40
N SER A 300 5.90 -19.69 -26.57
CA SER A 300 6.23 -19.06 -27.87
C SER A 300 5.58 -17.68 -28.10
N THR A 301 4.80 -17.20 -27.13
CA THR A 301 4.20 -15.86 -27.04
C THR A 301 4.08 -15.54 -25.55
N GLY A 302 4.61 -14.41 -25.08
CA GLY A 302 4.43 -13.88 -23.73
C GLY A 302 2.96 -13.57 -23.44
N ILE A 303 2.44 -14.12 -22.35
CA ILE A 303 1.04 -14.01 -21.94
C ILE A 303 0.98 -13.47 -20.52
N LEU A 304 0.20 -12.42 -20.31
CA LEU A 304 -0.18 -12.00 -18.98
C LEU A 304 -1.32 -12.91 -18.52
N ARG A 305 -1.02 -13.85 -17.64
CA ARG A 305 -2.01 -14.80 -17.11
C ARG A 305 -2.52 -14.34 -15.76
N VAL A 306 -3.80 -14.60 -15.50
CA VAL A 306 -4.45 -14.40 -14.22
C VAL A 306 -5.16 -15.67 -13.82
N ALA A 307 -4.71 -16.29 -12.73
CA ALA A 307 -5.41 -17.40 -12.10
C ALA A 307 -6.42 -16.86 -11.08
N ILE A 308 -7.68 -17.27 -11.16
CA ILE A 308 -8.78 -16.81 -10.30
C ILE A 308 -9.36 -18.02 -9.56
N ASP A 309 -9.47 -17.93 -8.23
CA ASP A 309 -10.11 -18.97 -7.41
C ASP A 309 -11.64 -18.86 -7.46
N GLU A 310 -12.26 -19.83 -8.12
CA GLU A 310 -13.71 -19.99 -8.23
C GLU A 310 -14.20 -21.31 -7.57
N GLY A 311 -13.50 -21.77 -6.53
CA GLY A 311 -13.64 -23.13 -5.99
C GLY A 311 -12.71 -24.14 -6.68
N GLY A 312 -11.62 -23.60 -7.23
CA GLY A 312 -10.71 -24.21 -8.19
C GLY A 312 -10.13 -23.12 -9.10
N TRP A 313 -8.89 -23.29 -9.53
CA TRP A 313 -8.19 -22.28 -10.34
C TRP A 313 -8.71 -22.24 -11.77
N ILE A 314 -9.26 -21.10 -12.17
CA ILE A 314 -9.55 -20.76 -13.56
C ILE A 314 -8.39 -19.91 -14.07
N LEU A 315 -7.73 -20.37 -15.13
CA LEU A 315 -6.65 -19.64 -15.79
C LEU A 315 -7.23 -18.82 -16.94
N ASP A 316 -6.91 -17.53 -16.94
CA ASP A 316 -7.41 -16.59 -17.94
C ASP A 316 -6.27 -15.71 -18.47
N ASP A 317 -6.28 -15.46 -19.78
CA ASP A 317 -5.22 -14.71 -20.45
C ASP A 317 -5.66 -13.25 -20.55
N ALA A 318 -5.14 -12.42 -19.65
CA ALA A 318 -5.56 -11.02 -19.51
C ALA A 318 -4.97 -10.12 -20.58
N ALA A 319 -3.79 -10.44 -21.12
CA ALA A 319 -3.20 -9.76 -22.28
C ALA A 319 -2.19 -10.68 -22.97
N THR A 320 -1.93 -10.43 -24.25
CA THR A 320 -0.86 -11.08 -25.00
C THR A 320 0.13 -10.04 -25.49
N ALA A 321 1.42 -10.35 -25.40
CA ALA A 321 2.49 -9.42 -25.63
C ALA A 321 3.69 -10.13 -26.26
N GLY A 322 3.67 -10.31 -27.58
CA GLY A 322 4.87 -10.73 -28.33
C GLY A 322 5.62 -11.88 -27.65
N ASP A 323 6.95 -11.82 -27.59
CA ASP A 323 7.82 -12.85 -26.98
C ASP A 323 8.22 -12.52 -25.51
N TRP A 324 7.56 -11.59 -24.80
CA TRP A 324 8.20 -10.97 -23.62
C TRP A 324 7.35 -10.62 -22.43
N GLY A 325 8.09 -10.47 -21.34
CA GLY A 325 7.56 -10.56 -20.02
C GLY A 325 6.85 -9.33 -19.47
N PHE A 326 5.97 -9.61 -18.52
CA PHE A 326 5.20 -8.66 -17.77
C PHE A 326 5.70 -8.64 -16.32
N ARG A 327 5.76 -7.46 -15.70
CA ARG A 327 5.78 -7.35 -14.23
C ARG A 327 4.42 -6.88 -13.74
N PRO A 328 3.46 -7.81 -13.59
CA PRO A 328 2.10 -7.43 -13.27
C PRO A 328 1.98 -6.94 -11.84
N SER A 329 1.08 -5.97 -11.65
CA SER A 329 0.57 -5.62 -10.34
C SER A 329 -0.95 -5.76 -10.37
N LEU A 330 -1.45 -6.70 -9.57
CA LEU A 330 -2.85 -7.06 -9.47
C LEU A 330 -3.52 -6.35 -8.29
N ALA A 331 -4.72 -5.83 -8.53
CA ALA A 331 -5.61 -5.38 -7.46
C ALA A 331 -7.07 -5.63 -7.86
N PHE A 332 -7.97 -5.64 -6.88
CA PHE A 332 -9.41 -5.73 -7.12
C PHE A 332 -10.06 -4.35 -7.12
N SER A 333 -10.93 -4.12 -8.09
CA SER A 333 -11.82 -2.95 -8.03
C SER A 333 -12.83 -3.09 -6.88
N PRO A 334 -13.52 -2.02 -6.46
CA PRO A 334 -14.59 -2.10 -5.47
C PRO A 334 -15.72 -3.08 -5.81
N LEU A 335 -15.92 -3.36 -7.10
CA LEU A 335 -16.89 -4.35 -7.59
C LEU A 335 -16.37 -5.79 -7.53
N GLY A 336 -15.15 -5.99 -7.05
CA GLY A 336 -14.51 -7.30 -7.01
C GLY A 336 -14.07 -7.79 -8.39
N ARG A 337 -13.74 -6.86 -9.30
CA ARG A 337 -13.16 -7.21 -10.61
C ARG A 337 -11.63 -7.25 -10.52
N PRO A 338 -10.97 -8.38 -10.84
CA PRO A 338 -9.53 -8.43 -11.02
C PRO A 338 -9.08 -7.37 -12.02
N SER A 339 -8.06 -6.60 -11.66
CA SER A 339 -7.48 -5.54 -12.49
C SER A 339 -5.97 -5.62 -12.41
N VAL A 340 -5.29 -5.51 -13.55
CA VAL A 340 -3.84 -5.68 -13.64
C VAL A 340 -3.26 -4.50 -14.39
N SER A 341 -2.25 -3.86 -13.79
CA SER A 341 -1.33 -3.00 -14.54
C SER A 341 -0.13 -3.82 -14.97
N TYR A 342 0.39 -3.55 -16.15
CA TYR A 342 1.52 -4.30 -16.72
C TYR A 342 2.31 -3.42 -17.69
N ALA A 343 3.63 -3.56 -17.70
CA ALA A 343 4.48 -2.92 -18.71
C ALA A 343 4.82 -3.92 -19.81
N TYR A 344 4.87 -3.44 -21.05
CA TYR A 344 5.38 -4.20 -22.19
C TYR A 344 6.85 -3.82 -22.41
N ASP A 345 7.77 -4.79 -22.38
CA ASP A 345 9.20 -4.55 -22.66
C ASP A 345 9.69 -5.35 -23.86
N PRO A 346 9.55 -4.78 -25.07
CA PRO A 346 10.11 -5.38 -26.25
C PRO A 346 11.63 -5.11 -26.46
N PHE A 347 12.50 -6.09 -26.20
CA PHE A 347 13.96 -6.08 -26.52
C PHE A 347 14.73 -5.02 -25.71
N GLY A 348 14.22 -4.60 -24.55
CA GLY A 348 14.79 -3.46 -23.85
C GLY A 348 14.44 -2.12 -24.51
N ASP A 349 13.44 -2.07 -25.41
CA ASP A 349 12.75 -0.86 -25.82
C ASP A 349 11.47 -0.74 -25.00
N ALA A 350 11.32 0.36 -24.26
CA ALA A 350 10.16 0.52 -23.40
C ALA A 350 8.87 0.62 -24.23
N GLY A 351 7.87 -0.19 -23.84
CA GLY A 351 6.52 -0.16 -24.36
C GLY A 351 5.56 0.61 -23.47
N PRO A 352 4.30 0.77 -23.93
CA PRO A 352 3.30 1.48 -23.18
C PRO A 352 2.91 0.70 -21.91
N LEU A 353 2.55 1.43 -20.86
CA LEU A 353 1.94 0.84 -19.68
C LEU A 353 0.50 0.46 -19.99
N GLY A 354 0.18 -0.82 -19.86
CA GLY A 354 -1.14 -1.37 -20.02
C GLY A 354 -1.89 -1.45 -18.70
N PHE A 355 -3.21 -1.37 -18.80
CA PHE A 355 -4.14 -1.72 -17.74
C PHE A 355 -5.23 -2.60 -18.33
N ALA A 356 -5.48 -3.75 -17.71
CA ALA A 356 -6.56 -4.67 -18.05
C ALA A 356 -7.46 -4.88 -16.84
N GLN A 357 -8.77 -4.87 -17.03
CA GLN A 357 -9.75 -5.14 -15.98
C GLN A 357 -10.80 -6.13 -16.47
N LYS A 358 -11.06 -7.18 -15.68
CA LYS A 358 -12.04 -8.21 -16.06
C LYS A 358 -13.46 -7.66 -15.99
N SER A 359 -14.25 -7.91 -17.04
CA SER A 359 -15.64 -7.50 -17.17
C SER A 359 -16.46 -8.60 -17.82
N GLY A 360 -17.12 -9.43 -17.00
CA GLY A 360 -17.73 -10.66 -17.47
C GLY A 360 -16.64 -11.65 -17.88
N ASP A 361 -16.77 -12.23 -19.07
CA ASP A 361 -15.78 -13.17 -19.61
C ASP A 361 -14.59 -12.46 -20.28
N ASP A 362 -14.73 -11.17 -20.62
CA ASP A 362 -13.71 -10.40 -21.33
C ASP A 362 -12.80 -9.59 -20.39
N TRP A 363 -11.65 -9.17 -20.92
CA TRP A 363 -10.78 -8.15 -20.34
C TRP A 363 -10.93 -6.84 -21.10
N ILE A 364 -11.15 -5.75 -20.37
CA ILE A 364 -11.19 -4.40 -20.94
C ILE A 364 -9.81 -3.76 -20.76
N HIS A 365 -9.16 -3.43 -21.87
CA HIS A 365 -7.83 -2.82 -21.90
C HIS A 365 -7.87 -1.30 -22.04
N SER A 366 -6.88 -0.65 -21.46
CA SER A 366 -6.57 0.76 -21.73
C SER A 366 -5.07 0.99 -21.63
N GLU A 367 -4.58 1.87 -22.50
CA GLU A 367 -3.20 2.35 -22.46
C GLU A 367 -3.06 3.51 -21.46
N VAL A 368 -2.01 3.46 -20.64
CA VAL A 368 -1.69 4.43 -19.60
C VAL A 368 -0.50 5.25 -20.08
N GLY A 369 -0.76 6.48 -20.52
CA GLY A 369 0.29 7.38 -21.00
C GLY A 369 0.85 6.95 -22.35
N ALA A 370 0.08 7.15 -23.42
CA ALA A 370 0.40 6.69 -24.78
C ALA A 370 1.68 7.27 -25.44
N ALA A 371 2.41 8.14 -24.74
CA ALA A 371 3.70 8.69 -25.15
C ALA A 371 4.81 8.45 -24.12
N ASP A 372 4.45 7.83 -22.98
CA ASP A 372 5.36 7.50 -21.90
C ASP A 372 5.84 6.06 -22.10
N ASN A 373 7.16 5.89 -22.05
CA ASN A 373 7.81 4.61 -22.19
C ASN A 373 8.05 4.07 -20.78
N VAL A 374 7.41 2.99 -20.35
CA VAL A 374 7.46 2.61 -18.92
C VAL A 374 8.66 1.73 -18.60
N ALA A 375 9.35 2.04 -17.50
CA ALA A 375 10.47 1.24 -17.02
C ALA A 375 9.98 0.07 -16.15
N GLU A 376 10.15 -1.14 -16.68
CA GLU A 376 10.15 -2.49 -16.07
C GLU A 376 9.01 -2.91 -15.12
N ALA A 377 8.49 -2.07 -14.22
CA ALA A 377 7.43 -2.46 -13.27
C ALA A 377 6.45 -1.32 -12.98
N SER A 378 5.21 -1.67 -12.64
CA SER A 378 4.21 -0.73 -12.16
C SER A 378 3.63 -1.21 -10.83
N SER A 379 3.04 -0.28 -10.08
CA SER A 379 2.31 -0.62 -8.85
C SER A 379 0.90 -0.09 -8.95
N LEU A 380 -0.06 -1.02 -9.01
CA LEU A 380 -1.50 -0.75 -9.09
C LEU A 380 -2.11 -0.79 -7.69
N ALA A 381 -2.94 0.21 -7.39
CA ALA A 381 -3.81 0.20 -6.23
C ALA A 381 -5.13 0.90 -6.55
N PHE A 382 -6.16 0.62 -5.76
CA PHE A 382 -7.42 1.38 -5.80
C PHE A 382 -7.47 2.33 -4.61
N GLY A 383 -7.75 3.61 -4.90
CA GLY A 383 -8.03 4.58 -3.84
C GLY A 383 -9.37 4.27 -3.14
N PRO A 384 -9.67 4.86 -1.97
CA PRO A 384 -10.94 4.63 -1.27
C PRO A 384 -12.17 5.01 -2.09
N GLY A 385 -12.00 5.96 -3.02
CA GLY A 385 -13.03 6.33 -3.96
C GLY A 385 -13.24 5.31 -5.08
N GLY A 386 -12.47 4.23 -5.16
CA GLY A 386 -12.62 3.19 -6.17
C GLY A 386 -11.95 3.49 -7.51
N GLN A 387 -11.17 4.56 -7.61
CA GLN A 387 -10.38 4.83 -8.81
C GLN A 387 -9.13 3.95 -8.83
N ALA A 388 -8.89 3.28 -9.97
CA ALA A 388 -7.61 2.65 -10.24
C ALA A 388 -6.52 3.74 -10.32
N ALA A 389 -5.39 3.48 -9.69
CA ALA A 389 -4.22 4.34 -9.73
C ALA A 389 -2.96 3.51 -9.89
N ILE A 390 -2.01 4.03 -10.67
CA ILE A 390 -0.78 3.34 -11.01
C ILE A 390 0.39 4.29 -10.76
N ALA A 391 1.35 3.83 -9.96
CA ALA A 391 2.66 4.45 -9.90
C ALA A 391 3.58 3.72 -10.88
N TYR A 392 4.27 4.49 -11.71
CA TYR A 392 5.16 3.95 -12.73
C TYR A 392 6.28 4.94 -13.00
N GLN A 393 7.35 4.42 -13.56
CA GLN A 393 8.45 5.24 -14.01
C GLN A 393 8.35 5.44 -15.52
N ASP A 394 8.44 6.68 -15.96
CA ASP A 394 8.61 7.00 -17.37
C ASP A 394 10.09 7.00 -17.72
N ARG A 395 10.53 6.00 -18.47
CA ARG A 395 11.89 5.79 -18.95
C ARG A 395 12.39 6.94 -19.82
N ALA A 396 11.52 7.61 -20.58
CA ALA A 396 11.96 8.72 -21.44
C ALA A 396 12.43 9.92 -20.63
N SER A 397 11.77 10.20 -19.50
CA SER A 397 12.15 11.28 -18.59
C SER A 397 12.99 10.80 -17.40
N GLY A 398 13.04 9.50 -17.14
CA GLY A 398 13.55 8.88 -15.91
C GLY A 398 12.67 9.13 -14.68
N GLY A 399 11.63 9.96 -14.79
CA GLY A 399 10.84 10.46 -13.68
C GLY A 399 9.77 9.47 -13.19
N LEU A 400 9.49 9.55 -11.88
CA LEU A 400 8.36 8.84 -11.28
C LEU A 400 7.06 9.58 -11.56
N LYS A 401 6.05 8.86 -12.05
CA LYS A 401 4.73 9.37 -12.39
C LYS A 401 3.65 8.64 -11.62
N PHE A 402 2.54 9.35 -11.43
CA PHE A 402 1.31 8.82 -10.84
C PHE A 402 0.17 9.04 -11.82
N ALA A 403 -0.45 7.95 -12.25
CA ALA A 403 -1.66 7.95 -13.07
C ALA A 403 -2.86 7.56 -12.22
N VAL A 404 -3.97 8.27 -12.37
CA VAL A 404 -5.26 7.91 -11.75
C VAL A 404 -6.37 7.96 -12.77
N ARG A 405 -7.26 6.97 -12.71
CA ARG A 405 -8.40 6.84 -13.62
C ARG A 405 -9.53 7.76 -13.16
N VAL A 406 -9.94 8.70 -14.02
CA VAL A 406 -10.96 9.71 -13.72
C VAL A 406 -12.02 9.78 -14.82
N PRO A 407 -13.24 10.30 -14.55
CA PRO A 407 -14.23 10.56 -15.59
C PRO A 407 -13.69 11.48 -16.68
N PHE A 408 -13.98 11.15 -17.94
CA PHE A 408 -13.54 11.95 -19.08
C PHE A 408 -13.99 13.41 -18.95
N GLY A 409 -13.06 14.36 -19.15
CA GLY A 409 -13.33 15.80 -19.05
C GLY A 409 -13.36 16.39 -17.64
N SER A 410 -13.05 15.61 -16.60
CA SER A 410 -12.81 16.15 -15.25
C SER A 410 -11.51 16.98 -15.23
N ARG A 411 -11.54 18.16 -14.57
CA ARG A 411 -10.39 19.06 -14.43
C ARG A 411 -9.48 18.62 -13.28
#